data_AF-A0A2V8TF36-F1
#
_entry.id   AF-A0A2V8TF36-F1
#
_cell.length_a   1.000
_cell.length_b   1.000
_cell.length_c   1.000
_cell.angle_alpha   90.00
_cell.angle_beta   90.00
_cell.angle_gamma   90.00
#
_symmetry.space_group_name_H-M   'P 1'
#
loop_
_entity.id
_entity.type
_entity.pdbx_description
1 polymer ?
#
loop_
_entity_poly.entity_id
_entity_poly.type
_entity_poly.pdbx_seq_one_letter_code
_entity_poly.pdbx_strand_id
1 'polypeptide(L)'
;MMTLDLLNIQHELPESVRAMVQRKIAQLEEADRRLLGAASVQGNEFDSATVADALDLDPDHVEERLGGLASVHSVIRQVHEEELPDRTLTVRYCFVHVLYQNALFRSLTPTRKSSLCAKVANAIIAHHGDRSASLAADLAFLFDTARDSVQAAVYFLLAAKNASKLFAYREAVSLARRGLEHLKRMPESPERDRQELTLQVTLGLALQAVEGYASVEVEQTYGRARQLCQQQGEDLHRPIGRWAYPCS
;
A
#
# COMPACT_ATOMS: atom_id res chain seq x y z
N MET A 1 -5.84 6.96 3.39
CA MET A 1 -5.80 8.40 3.02
C MET A 1 -4.37 8.97 2.83
N MET A 2 -3.33 8.19 2.48
CA MET A 2 -1.92 8.63 2.70
C MET A 2 -1.01 8.87 1.48
N THR A 3 -1.49 8.83 0.23
CA THR A 3 -0.58 8.93 -0.94
C THR A 3 -0.95 9.99 -1.98
N LEU A 4 -2.16 10.55 -1.94
CA LEU A 4 -2.59 11.52 -2.95
C LEU A 4 -2.25 12.98 -2.61
N ASP A 5 -2.11 13.35 -1.33
CA ASP A 5 -1.79 14.74 -0.95
C ASP A 5 -0.28 15.07 -0.94
N LEU A 6 0.60 14.07 -0.92
CA LEU A 6 2.05 14.30 -0.80
C LEU A 6 2.75 14.70 -2.11
N LEU A 7 2.11 14.47 -3.26
CA LEU A 7 2.64 14.90 -4.56
C LEU A 7 2.50 16.41 -4.80
N ASN A 8 1.59 17.09 -4.08
CA ASN A 8 1.30 18.51 -4.32
C ASN A 8 2.22 19.47 -3.54
N ILE A 9 2.84 19.03 -2.44
CA ILE A 9 3.66 19.88 -1.56
C ILE A 9 4.99 20.28 -2.23
N GLN A 10 5.51 19.52 -3.21
CA GLN A 10 6.81 19.83 -3.81
C GLN A 10 6.81 20.93 -4.87
N HIS A 11 5.65 21.38 -5.36
CA HIS A 11 5.58 22.60 -6.17
C HIS A 11 5.60 23.87 -5.31
N GLU A 12 5.42 23.75 -3.99
CA GLU A 12 5.42 24.87 -3.04
C GLU A 12 6.72 25.00 -2.24
N LEU A 13 7.67 24.08 -2.37
CA LEU A 13 8.91 24.11 -1.60
C LEU A 13 10.00 24.94 -2.29
N PRO A 14 10.61 25.91 -1.57
CA PRO A 14 11.75 26.67 -2.08
C PRO A 14 12.91 25.77 -2.51
N GLU A 15 13.61 26.14 -3.59
CA GLU A 15 14.78 25.42 -4.10
C GLU A 15 15.87 25.23 -3.03
N SER A 16 15.98 26.16 -2.08
CA SER A 16 16.92 26.10 -0.95
C SER A 16 16.70 24.88 -0.06
N VAL A 17 15.45 24.51 0.21
CA VAL A 17 15.10 23.33 1.03
C VAL A 17 15.46 22.05 0.30
N ARG A 18 15.17 21.99 -1.01
CA ARG A 18 15.53 20.84 -1.86
C ARG A 18 17.04 20.63 -1.91
N ALA A 19 17.80 21.70 -2.11
CA ALA A 19 19.26 21.65 -2.14
C ALA A 19 19.84 21.21 -0.78
N MET A 20 19.27 21.65 0.34
CA MET A 20 19.68 21.22 1.67
C MET A 20 19.46 19.71 1.87
N VAL A 21 18.28 19.21 1.53
CA VAL A 21 17.94 17.78 1.64
C VAL A 21 18.88 16.93 0.77
N GLN A 22 19.14 17.35 -0.47
CA GLN A 22 20.06 16.64 -1.36
C GLN A 22 21.49 16.60 -0.82
N ARG A 23 22.01 17.71 -0.28
CA ARG A 23 23.34 17.72 0.36
C ARG A 23 23.42 16.77 1.54
N LYS A 24 22.37 16.74 2.36
CA LYS A 24 22.32 15.85 3.53
C LYS A 24 22.31 14.38 3.11
N ILE A 25 21.53 14.03 2.08
CA ILE A 25 21.51 12.67 1.51
C ILE A 25 22.85 12.32 0.85
N ALA A 26 23.51 13.27 0.20
CA ALA A 26 24.81 13.05 -0.44
C ALA A 26 25.95 12.78 0.56
N GLN A 27 25.80 13.16 1.83
CA GLN A 27 26.73 12.83 2.90
C GLN A 27 26.60 11.38 3.40
N LEU A 28 25.55 10.68 2.99
CA LEU A 28 25.31 9.30 3.40
C LEU A 28 26.12 8.34 2.53
N GLU A 29 26.67 7.31 3.17
CA GLU A 29 27.33 6.21 2.47
C GLU A 29 26.34 5.49 1.55
N GLU A 30 26.86 4.80 0.53
CA GLU A 30 26.03 4.03 -0.39
C GLU A 30 25.20 2.96 0.33
N ALA A 31 25.76 2.32 1.36
CA ALA A 31 25.04 1.34 2.18
C ALA A 31 23.86 1.98 2.93
N ASP A 32 24.05 3.16 3.51
CA ASP A 32 23.00 3.89 4.23
C ASP A 32 21.90 4.38 3.32
N ARG A 33 22.26 4.87 2.12
CA ARG A 33 21.28 5.26 1.10
C ARG A 33 20.43 4.07 0.65
N ARG A 34 20.97 2.85 0.66
CA ARG A 34 20.20 1.63 0.36
C ARG A 34 19.22 1.28 1.48
N LEU A 35 19.67 1.32 2.74
CA LEU A 35 18.81 1.10 3.92
C LEU A 35 17.66 2.10 3.96
N LEU A 36 17.98 3.40 3.89
CA LEU A 36 16.98 4.46 3.92
C LEU A 36 16.11 4.48 2.65
N GLY A 37 16.62 3.98 1.54
CA GLY A 37 15.85 3.75 0.32
C GLY A 37 14.73 2.72 0.53
N ALA A 38 15.04 1.58 1.15
CA ALA A 38 14.03 0.57 1.52
C ALA A 38 13.05 1.12 2.58
N ALA A 39 13.55 1.79 3.61
CA ALA A 39 12.72 2.46 4.62
C ALA A 39 11.73 3.46 4.00
N SER A 40 12.19 4.26 3.03
CA SER A 40 11.36 5.27 2.36
C SER A 40 10.18 4.69 1.58
N VAL A 41 10.28 3.40 1.19
CA VAL A 41 9.24 2.65 0.49
C VAL A 41 8.14 2.21 1.46
N GLN A 42 8.49 1.79 2.68
CA GLN A 42 7.51 1.41 3.70
C GLN A 42 6.68 2.62 4.14
N GLY A 43 7.31 3.79 4.34
CA GLY A 43 6.59 5.01 4.67
C GLY A 43 7.43 6.04 5.41
N ASN A 44 6.73 6.99 6.05
CA ASN A 44 7.38 7.94 6.96
C ASN A 44 7.82 7.27 8.27
N GLU A 45 7.12 6.21 8.67
CA GLU A 45 7.51 5.30 9.73
C GLU A 45 7.81 3.92 9.13
N PHE A 46 8.75 3.21 9.74
CA PHE A 46 9.19 1.91 9.25
C PHE A 46 9.82 1.09 10.38
N ASP A 47 9.93 -0.21 10.13
CA ASP A 47 10.42 -1.20 11.09
C ASP A 47 11.80 -1.69 10.64
N SER A 48 12.76 -1.77 11.56
CA SER A 48 14.10 -2.33 11.26
C SER A 48 14.01 -3.73 10.67
N ALA A 49 13.18 -4.60 11.23
CA ALA A 49 12.98 -5.98 10.76
C ALA A 49 12.45 -6.01 9.32
N THR A 50 11.45 -5.19 8.99
CA THR A 50 10.89 -5.12 7.62
C THR A 50 11.95 -4.64 6.61
N VAL A 51 12.80 -3.68 7.01
CA VAL A 51 13.89 -3.19 6.16
C VAL A 51 14.98 -4.25 5.98
N ALA A 52 15.31 -5.00 7.03
CA ALA A 52 16.28 -6.10 6.99
C ALA A 52 15.82 -7.20 6.02
N ASP A 53 14.58 -7.68 6.19
CA ASP A 53 13.99 -8.70 5.32
C ASP A 53 13.86 -8.23 3.87
N ALA A 54 13.44 -6.98 3.66
CA ALA A 54 13.32 -6.43 2.31
C ALA A 54 14.68 -6.28 1.58
N LEU A 55 15.77 -6.18 2.33
CA LEU A 55 17.13 -6.08 1.77
C LEU A 55 17.91 -7.39 1.82
N ASP A 56 17.37 -8.43 2.46
CA ASP A 56 18.03 -9.72 2.70
C ASP A 56 19.34 -9.51 3.47
N LEU A 57 19.25 -8.76 4.58
CA LEU A 57 20.37 -8.41 5.45
C LEU A 57 20.14 -8.94 6.87
N ASP A 58 21.24 -9.11 7.60
CA ASP A 58 21.21 -9.47 9.01
C ASP A 58 20.50 -8.40 9.86
N PRO A 59 19.47 -8.74 10.67
CA PRO A 59 18.71 -7.78 11.45
C PRO A 59 19.57 -6.97 12.44
N ASP A 60 20.48 -7.62 13.15
CA ASP A 60 21.35 -6.96 14.14
C ASP A 60 22.23 -5.90 13.45
N HIS A 61 22.81 -6.23 12.30
CA HIS A 61 23.59 -5.28 11.50
C HIS A 61 22.76 -4.07 11.03
N VAL A 62 21.50 -4.31 10.62
CA VAL A 62 20.60 -3.24 10.17
C VAL A 62 20.25 -2.29 11.32
N GLU A 63 19.95 -2.83 12.50
CA GLU A 63 19.65 -2.01 13.69
C GLU A 63 20.85 -1.18 14.14
N GLU A 64 22.06 -1.75 14.15
CA GLU A 64 23.28 -1.00 14.47
C GLU A 64 23.49 0.17 13.50
N ARG A 65 23.35 -0.07 12.19
CA ARG A 65 23.49 0.97 11.16
C ARG A 65 22.40 2.03 11.27
N LEU A 66 21.14 1.65 11.47
CA LEU A 66 20.03 2.59 11.64
C LEU A 66 20.17 3.43 12.93
N GLY A 67 20.65 2.83 14.01
CA GLY A 67 21.02 3.53 15.25
C GLY A 67 22.09 4.60 14.99
N GLY A 68 23.16 4.23 14.27
CA GLY A 68 24.18 5.18 13.84
C GLY A 68 23.63 6.33 12.99
N LEU A 69 22.74 6.03 12.03
CA LEU A 69 22.09 7.03 11.18
C LEU A 69 21.17 7.99 11.96
N ALA A 70 20.46 7.47 12.96
CA ALA A 70 19.61 8.27 13.83
C ALA A 70 20.45 9.25 14.67
N SER A 71 21.59 8.80 15.21
CA SER A 71 22.46 9.63 16.05
C SER A 71 23.31 10.64 15.25
N VAL A 72 23.92 10.21 14.14
CA VAL A 72 24.93 11.02 13.43
C VAL A 72 24.31 11.98 12.42
N HIS A 73 23.38 11.48 11.59
CA HIS A 73 22.86 12.25 10.47
C HIS A 73 21.51 12.91 10.77
N SER A 74 20.79 12.49 11.82
CA SER A 74 19.47 13.00 12.20
C SER A 74 18.46 13.02 11.04
N VAL A 75 18.60 12.07 10.11
CA VAL A 75 17.67 11.87 8.99
C VAL A 75 16.45 11.08 9.46
N ILE A 76 16.69 10.14 10.38
CA ILE A 76 15.69 9.33 11.05
C ILE A 76 15.83 9.48 12.57
N ARG A 77 14.81 9.05 13.30
CA ARG A 77 14.80 9.02 14.76
C ARG A 77 14.12 7.74 15.22
N GLN A 78 14.67 7.12 16.25
CA GLN A 78 14.05 5.97 16.91
C GLN A 78 12.80 6.43 17.67
N VAL A 79 11.73 5.65 17.57
CA VAL A 79 10.44 5.92 18.22
C VAL A 79 10.29 5.02 19.45
N HIS A 80 10.24 3.70 19.25
CA HIS A 80 10.14 2.70 20.31
C HIS A 80 10.57 1.32 19.80
N GLU A 81 10.85 0.41 20.72
CA GLU A 81 11.00 -1.03 20.43
C GLU A 81 9.62 -1.69 20.47
N GLU A 82 9.32 -2.57 19.53
CA GLU A 82 8.08 -3.34 19.49
C GLU A 82 8.31 -4.79 19.06
N GLU A 83 7.35 -5.64 19.40
CA GLU A 83 7.28 -7.03 18.95
C GLU A 83 6.20 -7.12 17.87
N LEU A 84 6.60 -7.56 16.69
CA LEU A 84 5.68 -7.78 15.57
C LEU A 84 4.77 -8.99 15.84
N PRO A 85 3.64 -9.14 15.10
CA PRO A 85 2.69 -10.23 15.34
C PRO A 85 3.27 -11.65 15.26
N ASP A 86 4.37 -11.84 14.53
CA ASP A 86 5.12 -13.09 14.40
C ASP A 86 6.15 -13.32 15.53
N ARG A 87 6.21 -12.43 16.53
CA ARG A 87 7.18 -12.38 17.64
C ARG A 87 8.58 -11.91 17.25
N THR A 88 8.74 -11.34 16.06
CA THR A 88 10.00 -10.70 15.66
C THR A 88 10.15 -9.39 16.43
N LEU A 89 11.29 -9.22 17.12
CA LEU A 89 11.64 -7.96 17.75
C LEU A 89 12.08 -6.96 16.68
N THR A 90 11.60 -5.73 16.78
CA THR A 90 11.97 -4.66 15.85
C THR A 90 12.03 -3.33 16.57
N VAL A 91 12.85 -2.43 16.04
CA VAL A 91 12.86 -1.03 16.42
C VAL A 91 12.07 -0.22 15.39
N ARG A 92 11.09 0.54 15.88
CA ARG A 92 10.31 1.49 15.08
C ARG A 92 11.10 2.77 14.88
N TYR A 93 11.28 3.18 13.63
CA TYR A 93 11.91 4.45 13.26
C TYR A 93 10.94 5.34 12.50
N CYS A 94 11.21 6.64 12.52
CA CYS A 94 10.54 7.59 11.64
C CYS A 94 11.53 8.56 10.99
N PHE A 95 11.22 9.00 9.77
CA PHE A 95 11.93 10.11 9.17
C PHE A 95 11.65 11.38 9.96
N VAL A 96 12.71 12.13 10.29
CA VAL A 96 12.56 13.41 11.00
C VAL A 96 11.74 14.40 10.17
N HIS A 97 11.83 14.29 8.84
CA HIS A 97 11.02 15.08 7.93
C HIS A 97 10.62 14.25 6.71
N VAL A 98 9.35 14.36 6.29
CA VAL A 98 8.79 13.68 5.11
C VAL A 98 9.56 14.01 3.81
N LEU A 99 10.36 15.08 3.81
CA LEU A 99 11.19 15.46 2.66
C LEU A 99 12.38 14.54 2.45
N TYR A 100 12.95 13.99 3.53
CA TYR A 100 14.00 12.98 3.41
C TYR A 100 13.43 11.71 2.79
N GLN A 101 12.30 11.21 3.32
CA GLN A 101 11.58 10.07 2.75
C GLN A 101 11.30 10.30 1.25
N ASN A 102 10.69 11.44 0.90
CA ASN A 102 10.35 11.75 -0.49
C ASN A 102 11.58 11.84 -1.40
N ALA A 103 12.67 12.46 -0.95
CA ALA A 103 13.89 12.58 -1.73
C ALA A 103 14.56 11.22 -1.95
N LEU A 104 14.65 10.38 -0.91
CA LEU A 104 15.17 9.02 -0.99
C LEU A 104 14.33 8.16 -1.94
N PHE A 105 13.00 8.15 -1.74
CA PHE A 105 12.08 7.37 -2.57
C PHE A 105 12.11 7.79 -4.04
N ARG A 106 12.23 9.10 -4.31
CA ARG A 106 12.36 9.64 -5.68
C ARG A 106 13.73 9.37 -6.30
N SER A 107 14.78 9.24 -5.50
CA SER A 107 16.13 8.92 -5.99
C SER A 107 16.25 7.46 -6.47
N LEU A 108 15.31 6.59 -6.07
CA LEU A 108 15.30 5.20 -6.52
C LEU A 108 15.02 5.12 -8.02
N THR A 109 15.85 4.35 -8.73
CA THR A 109 15.58 4.05 -10.15
C THR A 109 14.27 3.27 -10.28
N PRO A 110 13.56 3.37 -11.41
CA PRO A 110 12.26 2.70 -11.58
C PRO A 110 12.29 1.19 -11.27
N THR A 111 13.32 0.48 -11.72
CA THR A 111 13.52 -0.95 -11.45
C THR A 111 13.71 -1.22 -9.97
N ARG A 112 14.55 -0.42 -9.29
CA ARG A 112 14.85 -0.61 -7.87
C ARG A 112 13.65 -0.27 -7.01
N LYS A 113 12.90 0.76 -7.38
CA LYS A 113 11.64 1.15 -6.73
C LYS A 113 10.62 0.02 -6.80
N SER A 114 10.37 -0.52 -7.99
CA SER A 114 9.41 -1.63 -8.16
C SER A 114 9.85 -2.86 -7.36
N SER A 115 11.13 -3.24 -7.44
CA SER A 115 11.66 -4.38 -6.69
C SER A 115 11.57 -4.21 -5.17
N LEU A 116 11.95 -3.04 -4.64
CA LEU A 116 11.86 -2.76 -3.20
C LEU A 116 10.42 -2.73 -2.71
N CYS A 117 9.49 -2.14 -3.47
CA CYS A 117 8.07 -2.15 -3.11
C CYS A 117 7.52 -3.58 -2.97
N ALA A 118 7.88 -4.48 -3.89
CA ALA A 118 7.48 -5.89 -3.79
C ALA A 118 8.08 -6.56 -2.54
N LYS A 119 9.38 -6.36 -2.29
CA LYS A 119 10.06 -6.96 -1.14
C LYS A 119 9.53 -6.46 0.19
N VAL A 120 9.34 -5.15 0.33
CA VAL A 120 8.76 -4.52 1.52
C VAL A 120 7.33 -5.01 1.74
N ALA A 121 6.50 -5.10 0.69
CA ALA A 121 5.15 -5.63 0.82
C ALA A 121 5.14 -7.08 1.35
N ASN A 122 6.01 -7.93 0.80
CA ASN A 122 6.12 -9.33 1.23
C ASN A 122 6.63 -9.45 2.67
N ALA A 123 7.60 -8.62 3.08
CA ALA A 123 8.08 -8.58 4.46
C ALA A 123 6.97 -8.15 5.44
N ILE A 124 6.19 -7.11 5.09
CA ILE A 124 5.03 -6.70 5.88
C ILE A 124 4.03 -7.85 6.04
N ILE A 125 3.73 -8.57 4.95
CA ILE A 125 2.81 -9.72 4.97
C ILE A 125 3.36 -10.84 5.87
N ALA A 126 4.65 -11.15 5.77
CA ALA A 126 5.29 -12.20 6.56
C ALA A 126 5.22 -11.88 8.06
N HIS A 127 5.56 -10.66 8.46
CA HIS A 127 5.55 -10.25 9.87
C HIS A 127 4.15 -10.08 10.45
N HIS A 128 3.19 -9.61 9.65
CA HIS A 128 1.85 -9.28 10.17
C HIS A 128 0.84 -10.43 10.06
N GLY A 129 1.09 -11.41 9.19
CA GLY A 129 0.18 -12.55 8.98
C GLY A 129 -1.26 -12.10 8.74
N ASP A 130 -2.21 -12.63 9.52
CA ASP A 130 -3.64 -12.29 9.43
C ASP A 130 -3.93 -10.78 9.66
N ARG A 131 -3.05 -10.07 10.39
CA ARG A 131 -3.19 -8.63 10.59
C ARG A 131 -2.83 -7.82 9.35
N SER A 132 -2.25 -8.41 8.30
CA SER A 132 -1.98 -7.72 7.03
C SER A 132 -3.25 -7.13 6.42
N ALA A 133 -4.43 -7.66 6.78
CA ALA A 133 -5.71 -7.11 6.35
C ALA A 133 -5.92 -5.66 6.79
N SER A 134 -5.44 -5.23 7.96
CA SER A 134 -5.56 -3.82 8.38
C SER A 134 -4.66 -2.89 7.54
N LEU A 135 -3.56 -3.42 7.01
CA LEU A 135 -2.59 -2.74 6.15
C LEU A 135 -2.91 -2.86 4.65
N ALA A 136 -4.11 -3.32 4.30
CA ALA A 136 -4.46 -3.64 2.92
C ALA A 136 -4.30 -2.46 1.95
N ALA A 137 -4.61 -1.23 2.39
CA ALA A 137 -4.43 -0.05 1.56
C ALA A 137 -2.96 0.16 1.20
N ASP A 138 -2.07 0.14 2.20
CA ASP A 138 -0.64 0.35 2.01
C ASP A 138 -0.02 -0.76 1.16
N LEU A 139 -0.38 -2.02 1.41
CA LEU A 139 0.02 -3.16 0.58
C LEU A 139 -0.45 -2.99 -0.87
N ALA A 140 -1.68 -2.53 -1.11
CA ALA A 140 -2.17 -2.28 -2.46
C ALA A 140 -1.33 -1.23 -3.20
N PHE A 141 -0.93 -0.14 -2.52
CA PHE A 141 -0.05 0.89 -3.11
C PHE A 141 1.37 0.37 -3.38
N LEU A 142 1.91 -0.47 -2.50
CA LEU A 142 3.20 -1.09 -2.70
C LEU A 142 3.18 -2.00 -3.93
N PHE A 143 2.18 -2.88 -4.07
CA PHE A 143 2.07 -3.76 -5.23
C PHE A 143 1.74 -3.01 -6.54
N ASP A 144 0.95 -1.94 -6.49
CA ASP A 144 0.73 -1.05 -7.64
C ASP A 144 2.07 -0.45 -8.12
N THR A 145 2.86 0.09 -7.17
CA THR A 145 4.19 0.65 -7.48
C THR A 145 5.16 -0.44 -7.97
N ALA A 146 5.05 -1.66 -7.43
CA ALA A 146 5.80 -2.82 -7.87
C ALA A 146 5.42 -3.31 -9.27
N ARG A 147 4.30 -2.84 -9.83
CA ARG A 147 3.68 -3.32 -11.07
C ARG A 147 3.20 -4.78 -11.00
N ASP A 148 2.93 -5.28 -9.80
CA ASP A 148 2.30 -6.58 -9.59
C ASP A 148 0.77 -6.40 -9.62
N SER A 149 0.18 -6.52 -10.81
CA SER A 149 -1.26 -6.31 -10.98
C SER A 149 -2.11 -7.35 -10.26
N VAL A 150 -1.57 -8.56 -10.04
CA VAL A 150 -2.30 -9.65 -9.39
C VAL A 150 -2.47 -9.32 -7.91
N GLN A 151 -1.36 -9.05 -7.21
CA GLN A 151 -1.41 -8.71 -5.80
C GLN A 151 -2.07 -7.35 -5.56
N ALA A 152 -1.82 -6.36 -6.43
CA ALA A 152 -2.47 -5.05 -6.32
C ALA A 152 -4.00 -5.16 -6.37
N ALA A 153 -4.57 -5.94 -7.29
CA ALA A 153 -6.02 -6.14 -7.37
C ALA A 153 -6.60 -6.78 -6.10
N VAL A 154 -5.93 -7.79 -5.55
CA VAL A 154 -6.32 -8.46 -4.30
C VAL A 154 -6.36 -7.48 -3.14
N TYR A 155 -5.29 -6.72 -2.93
CA TYR A 155 -5.21 -5.79 -1.81
C TYR A 155 -6.07 -4.54 -2.01
N PHE A 156 -6.28 -4.06 -3.24
CA PHE A 156 -7.26 -2.98 -3.49
C PHE A 156 -8.67 -3.41 -3.16
N LEU A 157 -9.05 -4.64 -3.50
CA LEU A 157 -10.34 -5.19 -3.12
C LEU A 157 -10.49 -5.27 -1.60
N LEU A 158 -9.49 -5.79 -0.90
CA LEU A 158 -9.51 -5.87 0.56
C LEU A 158 -9.57 -4.49 1.22
N ALA A 159 -8.78 -3.54 0.71
CA ALA A 159 -8.77 -2.16 1.19
C ALA A 159 -10.12 -1.47 0.96
N ALA A 160 -10.74 -1.65 -0.22
CA ALA A 160 -12.06 -1.12 -0.52
C ALA A 160 -13.13 -1.69 0.41
N LYS A 161 -13.10 -3.00 0.68
CA LYS A 161 -14.00 -3.64 1.65
C LYS A 161 -13.81 -3.07 3.06
N ASN A 162 -12.57 -2.89 3.50
CA ASN A 162 -12.27 -2.32 4.82
C ASN A 162 -12.76 -0.87 4.93
N ALA A 163 -12.49 -0.04 3.92
CA ALA A 163 -12.99 1.33 3.87
C ALA A 163 -14.54 1.37 3.92
N SER A 164 -15.22 0.50 3.18
CA SER A 164 -16.69 0.38 3.23
C SER A 164 -17.19 -0.03 4.63
N LYS A 165 -16.52 -0.97 5.31
CA LYS A 165 -16.87 -1.37 6.69
C LYS A 165 -16.73 -0.22 7.69
N LEU A 166 -15.83 0.72 7.42
CA LEU A 166 -15.62 1.93 8.22
C LEU A 166 -16.45 3.13 7.73
N PHE A 167 -17.41 2.92 6.82
CA PHE A 167 -18.23 3.97 6.21
C PHE A 167 -17.45 5.04 5.44
N ALA A 168 -16.17 4.79 5.11
CA ALA A 168 -15.31 5.65 4.31
C ALA A 168 -15.60 5.47 2.82
N TYR A 169 -16.86 5.70 2.40
CA TYR A 169 -17.34 5.32 1.07
C TYR A 169 -16.61 6.01 -0.08
N ARG A 170 -16.20 7.28 0.08
CA ARG A 170 -15.39 7.98 -0.95
C ARG A 170 -14.03 7.30 -1.17
N GLU A 171 -13.39 6.83 -0.10
CA GLU A 171 -12.14 6.09 -0.19
C GLU A 171 -12.37 4.70 -0.78
N ALA A 172 -13.44 4.01 -0.37
CA ALA A 172 -13.82 2.73 -0.94
C ALA A 172 -14.05 2.79 -2.46
N VAL A 173 -14.73 3.83 -2.96
CA VAL A 173 -14.90 4.09 -4.40
C VAL A 173 -13.54 4.22 -5.10
N SER A 174 -12.64 5.04 -4.56
CA SER A 174 -11.31 5.25 -5.13
C SER A 174 -10.48 3.96 -5.18
N LEU A 175 -10.47 3.19 -4.08
CA LEU A 175 -9.75 1.93 -3.98
C LEU A 175 -10.34 0.87 -4.91
N ALA A 176 -11.67 0.74 -4.97
CA ALA A 176 -12.33 -0.25 -5.83
C ALA A 176 -12.09 0.03 -7.32
N ARG A 177 -12.18 1.30 -7.75
CA ARG A 177 -11.85 1.69 -9.14
C ARG A 177 -10.41 1.31 -9.50
N ARG A 178 -9.44 1.53 -8.61
CA ARG A 178 -8.05 1.14 -8.86
C ARG A 178 -7.86 -0.37 -8.95
N GLY A 179 -8.54 -1.14 -8.09
CA GLY A 179 -8.58 -2.60 -8.22
C GLY A 179 -9.08 -3.05 -9.59
N LEU A 180 -10.17 -2.44 -10.09
CA LEU A 180 -10.72 -2.74 -11.42
C LEU A 180 -9.73 -2.39 -12.55
N GLU A 181 -8.99 -1.29 -12.44
CA GLU A 181 -7.94 -0.94 -13.41
C GLU A 181 -6.81 -1.97 -13.48
N HIS A 182 -6.45 -2.61 -12.36
CA HIS A 182 -5.47 -3.71 -12.38
C HIS A 182 -6.03 -4.98 -13.05
N LEU A 183 -7.29 -5.34 -12.75
CA LEU A 183 -7.92 -6.50 -13.37
C LEU A 183 -8.04 -6.36 -14.90
N LYS A 184 -8.23 -5.14 -15.43
CA LYS A 184 -8.25 -4.90 -16.88
C LYS A 184 -6.94 -5.30 -17.59
N ARG A 185 -5.81 -5.32 -16.87
CA ARG A 185 -4.48 -5.65 -17.40
C ARG A 185 -4.15 -7.14 -17.31
N MET A 186 -5.00 -7.92 -16.63
CA MET A 186 -4.81 -9.35 -16.41
C MET A 186 -5.55 -10.16 -17.49
N PRO A 187 -5.05 -11.36 -17.85
CA PRO A 187 -5.76 -12.27 -18.74
C PRO A 187 -7.10 -12.68 -18.14
N GLU A 188 -8.09 -12.89 -19.01
CA GLU A 188 -9.38 -13.46 -18.62
C GLU A 188 -9.19 -14.82 -17.93
N SER A 189 -9.82 -14.96 -16.77
CA SER A 189 -9.81 -16.20 -15.99
C SER A 189 -10.99 -16.18 -15.02
N PRO A 190 -11.51 -17.36 -14.62
CA PRO A 190 -12.58 -17.42 -13.63
C PRO A 190 -12.23 -16.69 -12.32
N GLU A 191 -10.97 -16.72 -11.91
CA GLU A 191 -10.52 -16.03 -10.69
C GLU A 191 -10.53 -14.51 -10.84
N ARG A 192 -10.04 -13.99 -11.97
CA ARG A 192 -10.15 -12.56 -12.30
C ARG A 192 -11.61 -12.11 -12.29
N ASP A 193 -12.50 -12.88 -12.90
CA ASP A 193 -13.90 -12.52 -13.04
C ASP A 193 -14.62 -12.51 -11.68
N ARG A 194 -14.28 -13.42 -10.76
CA ARG A 194 -14.77 -13.40 -9.36
C ARG A 194 -14.27 -12.16 -8.60
N GLN A 195 -13.00 -11.80 -8.77
CA GLN A 195 -12.45 -10.59 -8.18
C GLN A 195 -13.13 -9.33 -8.75
N GLU A 196 -13.36 -9.30 -10.07
CA GLU A 196 -14.07 -8.20 -10.73
C GLU A 196 -15.48 -8.07 -10.18
N LEU A 197 -16.23 -9.18 -10.10
CA LEU A 197 -17.58 -9.20 -9.54
C LEU A 197 -17.59 -8.60 -8.12
N THR A 198 -16.66 -9.04 -7.27
CA THR A 198 -16.59 -8.57 -5.88
C THR A 198 -16.24 -7.08 -5.80
N LEU A 199 -15.34 -6.60 -6.66
CA LEU A 199 -15.00 -5.17 -6.76
C LEU A 199 -16.20 -4.34 -7.25
N GLN A 200 -16.91 -4.80 -8.28
CA GLN A 200 -18.10 -4.13 -8.81
C GLN A 200 -19.19 -4.02 -7.73
N VAL A 201 -19.47 -5.09 -6.98
CA VAL A 201 -20.45 -5.03 -5.88
C VAL A 201 -20.00 -4.06 -4.78
N THR A 202 -18.72 -4.07 -4.41
CA THR A 202 -18.17 -3.16 -3.40
C THR A 202 -18.26 -1.70 -3.86
N LEU A 203 -17.92 -1.43 -5.12
CA LEU A 203 -18.02 -0.12 -5.74
C LEU A 203 -19.47 0.37 -5.80
N GLY A 204 -20.41 -0.48 -6.21
CA GLY A 204 -21.83 -0.13 -6.34
C GLY A 204 -22.45 0.27 -5.01
N LEU A 205 -22.14 -0.45 -3.93
CA LEU A 205 -22.58 -0.11 -2.58
C LEU A 205 -22.00 1.24 -2.12
N ALA A 206 -20.71 1.47 -2.35
CA ALA A 206 -20.06 2.71 -1.96
C ALA A 206 -20.55 3.92 -2.77
N LEU A 207 -20.77 3.75 -4.08
CA LEU A 207 -21.33 4.79 -4.95
C LEU A 207 -22.75 5.17 -4.58
N GLN A 208 -23.61 4.21 -4.23
CA GLN A 208 -24.97 4.50 -3.74
C GLN A 208 -24.96 5.42 -2.52
N ALA A 209 -23.99 5.24 -1.61
CA ALA A 209 -23.84 6.08 -0.42
C ALA A 209 -23.26 7.47 -0.72
N VAL A 210 -22.45 7.61 -1.78
CA VAL A 210 -21.79 8.89 -2.13
C VAL A 210 -22.62 9.74 -3.09
N GLU A 211 -23.25 9.13 -4.09
CA GLU A 211 -23.91 9.79 -5.22
C GLU A 211 -25.42 9.52 -5.31
N GLY A 212 -25.92 8.56 -4.52
CA GLY A 212 -27.31 8.14 -4.54
C GLY A 212 -27.60 7.01 -5.54
N TYR A 213 -28.76 6.39 -5.38
CA TYR A 213 -29.16 5.17 -6.09
C TYR A 213 -29.37 5.34 -7.60
N ALA A 214 -29.68 6.55 -8.05
CA ALA A 214 -30.03 6.85 -9.44
C ALA A 214 -28.83 7.31 -10.28
N SER A 215 -27.60 7.23 -9.76
CA SER A 215 -26.42 7.60 -10.54
C SER A 215 -26.19 6.59 -11.68
N VAL A 216 -25.84 7.11 -12.86
CA VAL A 216 -25.55 6.28 -14.05
C VAL A 216 -24.41 5.30 -13.76
N GLU A 217 -23.44 5.71 -12.94
CA GLU A 217 -22.32 4.86 -12.58
C GLU A 217 -22.73 3.69 -11.68
N VAL A 218 -23.70 3.89 -10.78
CA VAL A 218 -24.31 2.80 -9.99
C VAL A 218 -24.96 1.78 -10.91
N GLU A 219 -25.73 2.23 -11.91
CA GLU A 219 -26.38 1.34 -12.88
C GLU A 219 -25.36 0.54 -13.69
N GLN A 220 -24.32 1.20 -14.21
CA GLN A 220 -23.24 0.56 -14.96
C GLN A 220 -22.51 -0.51 -14.12
N THR A 221 -22.18 -0.15 -12.88
CA THR A 221 -21.48 -1.03 -11.93
C THR A 221 -22.28 -2.31 -11.65
N TYR A 222 -23.56 -2.18 -11.31
CA TYR A 222 -24.41 -3.35 -11.09
C TYR A 222 -24.77 -4.10 -12.38
N GLY A 223 -24.83 -3.40 -13.52
CA GLY A 223 -24.98 -4.02 -14.83
C GLY A 223 -23.85 -4.98 -15.14
N ARG A 224 -22.60 -4.55 -14.91
CA ARG A 224 -21.41 -5.41 -15.08
C ARG A 224 -21.38 -6.56 -14.08
N ALA A 225 -21.71 -6.32 -12.81
CA ALA A 225 -21.81 -7.38 -11.80
C ALA A 225 -22.81 -8.48 -12.23
N ARG A 226 -23.99 -8.10 -12.74
CA ARG A 226 -24.99 -9.07 -13.23
C ARG A 226 -24.48 -9.90 -14.42
N GLN A 227 -23.79 -9.28 -15.37
CA GLN A 227 -23.18 -10.00 -16.50
C GLN A 227 -22.18 -11.07 -16.02
N LEU A 228 -21.33 -10.73 -15.06
CA LEU A 228 -20.34 -11.65 -14.50
C LEU A 228 -21.01 -12.83 -13.77
N CYS A 229 -22.08 -12.59 -12.99
CA CYS A 229 -22.84 -13.67 -12.35
C CYS A 229 -23.44 -14.64 -13.38
N GLN A 230 -24.03 -14.12 -14.46
CA GLN A 230 -24.61 -14.94 -15.54
C GLN A 230 -23.55 -15.80 -16.24
N GLN A 231 -22.35 -15.26 -16.46
CA GLN A 231 -21.24 -15.98 -17.08
C GLN A 231 -20.69 -17.10 -16.19
N GLN A 232 -20.78 -16.96 -14.87
CA GLN A 232 -20.29 -17.95 -13.90
C GLN A 232 -21.33 -19.01 -13.50
N GLY A 233 -22.58 -18.90 -13.99
CA GLY A 233 -23.66 -19.83 -13.61
C GLY A 233 -24.10 -19.70 -12.14
N GLU A 234 -23.72 -18.63 -11.45
CA GLU A 234 -24.13 -18.34 -10.08
C GLU A 234 -25.37 -17.44 -10.10
N ASP A 235 -26.53 -18.02 -9.76
CA ASP A 235 -27.77 -17.27 -9.58
C ASP A 235 -27.66 -16.29 -8.40
N LEU A 236 -28.12 -15.05 -8.62
CA LEU A 236 -28.10 -13.93 -7.66
C LEU A 236 -28.97 -14.15 -6.39
N HIS A 237 -29.44 -15.38 -6.15
CA HIS A 237 -30.38 -15.71 -5.08
C HIS A 237 -29.73 -15.82 -3.69
N ARG A 238 -28.42 -15.60 -3.58
CA ARG A 238 -27.77 -15.32 -2.29
C ARG A 238 -27.93 -13.84 -1.95
N PRO A 239 -28.56 -13.49 -0.81
CA PRO A 239 -28.71 -12.10 -0.40
C PRO A 239 -27.34 -11.43 -0.31
N ILE A 240 -27.26 -10.22 -0.86
CA ILE A 240 -26.07 -9.35 -1.01
C ILE A 240 -25.25 -9.23 0.30
N GLY A 241 -25.88 -9.45 1.47
CA GLY A 241 -25.24 -9.45 2.79
C GLY A 241 -24.25 -10.57 3.09
N ARG A 242 -24.22 -11.69 2.35
CA ARG A 242 -23.27 -12.80 2.62
C ARG A 242 -21.91 -12.70 1.94
N TRP A 243 -21.73 -11.77 1.00
CA TRP A 243 -20.44 -11.50 0.35
C TRP A 243 -19.55 -10.55 1.18
N ALA A 244 -20.08 -9.99 2.26
CA ALA A 244 -19.42 -9.03 3.15
C ALA A 244 -18.63 -9.66 4.32
N TYR A 245 -18.79 -10.97 4.57
CA TYR A 245 -18.12 -11.68 5.67
C TYR A 245 -17.72 -13.10 5.25
N PRO A 246 -16.42 -13.42 5.11
CA PRO A 246 -15.97 -14.80 5.09
C PRO A 246 -15.92 -15.34 6.53
N CYS A 247 -16.65 -16.43 6.75
CA CYS A 247 -16.53 -17.44 7.82
C CYS A 247 -16.62 -17.00 9.29
N SER A 248 -17.65 -17.51 9.96
CA SER A 248 -17.53 -18.18 11.25
C SER A 248 -17.46 -19.68 11.00
#